data_AF-A0A7V2TYB6-F1
#
_entry.id   AF-A0A7V2TYB6-F1
#
_cell.length_a   1.000
_cell.length_b   1.000
_cell.length_c   1.000
_cell.angle_alpha   90.00
_cell.angle_beta   90.00
_cell.angle_gamma   90.00
#
_symmetry.space_group_name_H-M   'P 1'
#
loop_
_entity.id
_entity.type
_entity.pdbx_description
1 polymer ?
#
loop_
_entity_poly.entity_id
_entity_poly.type
_entity_poly.pdbx_seq_one_letter_code
_entity_poly.pdbx_strand_id
1 'polypeptide(L)'
;MRKALPLVLALAGLLFPWETAAEEGCSKPKVYVRVAFVKGVEKQLNWNSPYKTNDQWLEEISSSVVRELRALAGGAVDIIPLEQAVFTEDRPETPKAENVFNERPAGEYWLNFILGVITQRNARGVADNSLPPAYWAMVSLGDGDMDGVYLGAESFEHPDLHAAIRSSIYRLSGRGLPWLIEEYERTHFNALRGPRFWVNLLEPKYVSPEPGEREVRVSVPTRDCRDRFGRGTNLWVKRETERGKTEIKKFWKNAVPWDGFWKAKTTEDGGIDFEFRLERGLNPGFQEVEVYLIGRGQKKVSQVLSVPVKGLRLEVR
;
A
#
# COMPACT_ATOMS: atom_id res chain seq x y z
N MET A 1 -55.28 4.12 -44.34
CA MET A 1 -54.89 2.91 -43.57
C MET A 1 -53.38 2.91 -43.42
N ARG A 2 -52.88 3.30 -42.24
CA ARG A 2 -51.44 3.37 -41.92
C ARG A 2 -50.95 1.97 -41.57
N LYS A 3 -50.02 1.42 -42.36
CA LYS A 3 -49.30 0.19 -42.02
C LYS A 3 -48.05 0.58 -41.24
N ALA A 4 -47.94 0.06 -40.02
CA ALA A 4 -46.82 0.23 -39.12
C ALA A 4 -45.58 -0.52 -39.65
N LEU A 5 -44.43 0.13 -39.56
CA LEU A 5 -43.10 -0.43 -39.78
C LEU A 5 -42.52 -0.78 -38.39
N PRO A 6 -42.03 -2.00 -38.11
CA PRO A 6 -41.31 -2.24 -36.87
C PRO A 6 -39.86 -1.79 -37.05
N LEU A 7 -39.47 -0.80 -36.25
CA LEU A 7 -38.10 -0.32 -36.11
C LEU A 7 -37.31 -1.37 -35.32
N VAL A 8 -36.51 -2.19 -36.01
CA VAL A 8 -35.51 -3.06 -35.37
C VAL A 8 -34.34 -2.16 -34.97
N LEU A 9 -34.28 -1.77 -33.69
CA LEU A 9 -33.07 -1.19 -33.10
C LEU A 9 -32.02 -2.30 -33.02
N ALA A 10 -31.04 -2.24 -33.90
CA ALA A 10 -29.76 -2.91 -33.69
C ALA A 10 -29.08 -2.25 -32.48
N LEU A 11 -29.09 -2.93 -31.33
CA LEU A 11 -28.15 -2.65 -30.25
C LEU A 11 -26.74 -2.92 -30.78
N ALA A 12 -26.09 -1.89 -31.31
CA ALA A 12 -24.65 -1.88 -31.47
C ALA A 12 -24.05 -1.93 -30.05
N GLY A 13 -23.54 -3.09 -29.68
CA GLY A 13 -22.82 -3.30 -28.43
C GLY A 13 -21.67 -2.31 -28.34
N LEU A 14 -21.78 -1.38 -27.39
CA LEU A 14 -20.66 -0.65 -26.83
C LEU A 14 -19.76 -1.68 -26.13
N LEU A 15 -18.88 -2.31 -26.90
CA LEU A 15 -17.64 -2.87 -26.37
C LEU A 15 -16.83 -1.68 -25.87
N PHE A 16 -17.01 -1.32 -24.61
CA PHE A 16 -16.05 -0.48 -23.90
C PHE A 16 -14.71 -1.21 -23.91
N PRO A 17 -13.66 -0.68 -24.54
CA PRO A 17 -12.33 -1.12 -24.21
C PRO A 17 -12.07 -0.62 -22.79
N TRP A 18 -11.92 -1.55 -21.87
CA TRP A 18 -11.38 -1.34 -20.53
C TRP A 18 -9.88 -1.13 -20.67
N GLU A 19 -9.50 -0.08 -21.38
CA GLU A 19 -8.25 0.61 -21.14
C GLU A 19 -8.46 1.36 -19.83
N THR A 20 -7.99 0.77 -18.74
CA THR A 20 -7.60 1.56 -17.57
C THR A 20 -6.48 2.48 -18.06
N ALA A 21 -6.85 3.61 -18.65
CA ALA A 21 -5.97 4.73 -18.83
C ALA A 21 -5.27 4.90 -17.48
N ALA A 22 -3.94 4.76 -17.46
CA ALA A 22 -3.17 5.25 -16.35
C ALA A 22 -3.54 6.73 -16.25
N GLU A 23 -4.41 7.08 -15.30
CA GLU A 23 -4.81 8.47 -15.05
C GLU A 23 -3.53 9.30 -15.03
N GLU A 24 -3.41 10.21 -15.99
CA GLU A 24 -2.20 10.96 -16.29
C GLU A 24 -1.66 11.58 -14.98
N GLY A 25 -0.64 10.95 -14.38
CA GLY A 25 -0.01 11.43 -13.15
C GLY A 25 0.14 10.41 -12.01
N CYS A 26 -0.63 9.31 -12.01
CA CYS A 26 -0.44 8.25 -11.02
C CYS A 26 0.68 7.27 -11.43
N SER A 27 1.68 7.06 -10.55
CA SER A 27 2.66 6.00 -10.78
C SER A 27 1.98 4.63 -10.75
N LYS A 28 2.39 3.71 -11.64
CA LYS A 28 1.94 2.32 -11.59
C LYS A 28 2.26 1.70 -10.22
N PRO A 29 1.36 0.88 -9.66
CA PRO A 29 1.66 0.10 -8.47
C PRO A 29 2.78 -0.88 -8.77
N LYS A 30 3.64 -1.09 -7.78
CA LYS A 30 4.73 -2.07 -7.85
C LYS A 30 4.39 -3.22 -6.92
N VAL A 31 4.50 -4.44 -7.44
CA VAL A 31 4.37 -5.66 -6.66
C VAL A 31 5.71 -6.39 -6.69
N TYR A 32 6.32 -6.46 -5.52
CA TYR A 32 7.55 -7.20 -5.30
C TYR A 32 7.22 -8.67 -5.03
N VAL A 33 7.77 -9.55 -5.85
CA VAL A 33 7.42 -10.96 -5.85
C VAL A 33 8.56 -11.78 -5.29
N ARG A 34 8.32 -12.38 -4.13
CA ARG A 34 9.19 -13.40 -3.56
C ARG A 34 8.61 -14.78 -3.88
N VAL A 35 9.46 -15.63 -4.45
CA VAL A 35 9.12 -17.03 -4.74
C VAL A 35 10.01 -17.91 -3.89
N ALA A 36 9.37 -18.90 -3.28
CA ALA A 36 10.06 -19.90 -2.49
C ALA A 36 9.40 -21.27 -2.65
N PHE A 37 10.18 -22.32 -2.37
CA PHE A 37 9.63 -23.64 -2.12
C PHE A 37 10.16 -24.21 -0.80
N VAL A 38 9.38 -25.13 -0.25
CA VAL A 38 9.68 -25.88 0.97
C VAL A 38 10.71 -26.98 0.69
N LYS A 39 11.66 -27.19 1.61
CA LYS A 39 12.62 -28.28 1.52
C LYS A 39 11.91 -29.65 1.38
N GLY A 40 12.34 -30.46 0.43
CA GLY A 40 11.73 -31.76 0.11
C GLY A 40 10.88 -31.73 -1.17
N VAL A 41 10.44 -30.56 -1.62
CA VAL A 41 9.70 -30.38 -2.89
C VAL A 41 10.57 -30.78 -4.08
N GLU A 42 11.89 -30.56 -4.00
CA GLU A 42 12.85 -30.92 -5.05
C GLU A 42 12.83 -32.42 -5.39
N LYS A 43 12.49 -33.28 -4.42
CA LYS A 43 12.38 -34.73 -4.65
C LYS A 43 11.26 -35.06 -5.63
N GLN A 44 10.13 -34.35 -5.51
CA GLN A 44 9.01 -34.53 -6.42
C GLN A 44 9.28 -33.87 -7.77
N LEU A 45 9.85 -32.66 -7.77
CA LEU A 45 10.21 -31.96 -9.02
C LEU A 45 11.20 -32.77 -9.87
N ASN A 46 12.19 -33.40 -9.23
CA ASN A 46 13.19 -34.23 -9.90
C ASN A 46 12.68 -35.60 -10.36
N TRP A 47 11.47 -36.02 -9.94
CA TRP A 47 10.91 -37.33 -10.32
C TRP A 47 10.81 -37.49 -11.84
N ASN A 48 10.42 -36.42 -12.55
CA ASN A 48 10.28 -36.39 -14.02
C ASN A 48 11.37 -35.58 -14.73
N SER A 49 12.34 -35.03 -13.99
CA SER A 49 13.43 -34.19 -14.54
C SER A 49 14.68 -34.32 -13.65
N PRO A 50 15.36 -35.47 -13.67
CA PRO A 50 16.32 -35.88 -12.62
C PRO A 50 17.67 -35.16 -12.58
N TYR A 51 17.80 -33.98 -13.21
CA TYR A 51 19.09 -33.28 -13.33
C TYR A 51 19.05 -31.79 -13.00
N LYS A 52 17.93 -31.28 -12.47
CA LYS A 52 17.82 -29.86 -12.13
C LYS A 52 18.26 -29.59 -10.68
N THR A 53 19.05 -28.55 -10.48
CA THR A 53 19.40 -28.04 -9.16
C THR A 53 18.22 -27.26 -8.55
N ASN A 54 18.28 -27.01 -7.24
CA ASN A 54 17.28 -26.19 -6.56
C ASN A 54 17.19 -24.78 -7.18
N ASP A 55 18.32 -24.18 -7.55
CA ASP A 55 18.35 -22.85 -8.17
C ASP A 55 17.66 -22.86 -9.54
N GLN A 56 17.87 -23.90 -10.34
CA GLN A 56 17.17 -24.07 -11.63
C GLN A 56 15.67 -24.22 -11.45
N TRP A 57 15.22 -24.94 -10.41
CA TRP A 57 13.80 -25.05 -10.09
C TRP A 57 13.21 -23.74 -9.58
N LEU A 58 13.91 -23.03 -8.71
CA LEU A 58 13.47 -21.72 -8.23
C LEU A 58 13.32 -20.73 -9.40
N GLU A 59 14.28 -20.72 -10.35
CA GLU A 59 14.21 -19.88 -11.54
C GLU A 59 13.00 -20.23 -12.42
N GLU A 60 12.73 -21.52 -12.63
CA GLU A 60 11.59 -21.97 -13.44
C GLU A 60 10.24 -21.66 -12.79
N ILE A 61 10.10 -21.97 -11.50
CA ILE A 61 8.88 -21.66 -10.74
C ILE A 61 8.67 -20.16 -10.70
N SER A 62 9.73 -19.39 -10.41
CA SER A 62 9.68 -17.93 -10.39
C SER A 62 9.28 -17.35 -11.75
N SER A 63 9.87 -17.85 -12.83
CA SER A 63 9.50 -17.47 -14.19
C SER A 63 8.04 -17.77 -14.49
N SER A 64 7.52 -18.93 -14.07
CA SER A 64 6.11 -19.28 -14.22
C SER A 64 5.20 -18.35 -13.42
N VAL A 65 5.50 -18.12 -12.13
CA VAL A 65 4.72 -17.23 -11.25
C VAL A 65 4.69 -15.80 -11.81
N VAL A 66 5.85 -15.25 -12.17
CA VAL A 66 5.97 -13.90 -12.73
C VAL A 66 5.25 -13.78 -14.07
N ARG A 67 5.28 -14.82 -14.92
CA ARG A 67 4.53 -14.83 -16.18
C ARG A 67 3.02 -14.77 -15.94
N GLU A 68 2.48 -15.59 -15.04
CA GLU A 68 1.06 -15.56 -14.70
C GLU A 68 0.65 -14.21 -14.11
N LEU A 69 1.46 -13.65 -13.19
CA LEU A 69 1.19 -12.34 -12.59
C LEU A 69 1.23 -11.21 -13.62
N ARG A 70 2.19 -11.22 -14.56
CA ARG A 70 2.27 -10.22 -15.64
C ARG A 70 1.08 -10.30 -16.58
N ALA A 71 0.60 -11.51 -16.88
CA ALA A 71 -0.60 -11.70 -17.68
C ALA A 71 -1.83 -11.08 -17.00
N LEU A 72 -2.00 -11.31 -15.68
CA LEU A 72 -3.10 -10.71 -14.90
C LEU A 72 -2.93 -9.22 -14.61
N ALA A 73 -1.69 -8.72 -14.62
CA ALA A 73 -1.38 -7.31 -14.46
C ALA A 73 -1.74 -6.49 -15.72
N GLY A 74 -1.71 -7.10 -16.91
CA GLY A 74 -2.04 -6.42 -18.18
C GLY A 74 -1.18 -5.19 -18.46
N GLY A 75 0.02 -5.09 -17.87
CA GLY A 75 0.88 -3.91 -17.96
C GLY A 75 0.49 -2.72 -17.07
N ALA A 76 -0.61 -2.82 -16.30
CA ALA A 76 -1.07 -1.78 -15.37
C ALA A 76 -0.39 -1.85 -13.99
N VAL A 77 0.26 -2.99 -13.66
CA VAL A 77 1.05 -3.20 -12.44
C VAL A 77 2.47 -3.60 -12.83
N ASP A 78 3.46 -3.00 -12.18
CA ASP A 78 4.86 -3.36 -12.36
C ASP A 78 5.20 -4.56 -11.47
N ILE A 79 5.49 -5.71 -12.08
CA ILE A 79 5.88 -6.94 -11.39
C ILE A 79 7.40 -7.01 -11.29
N ILE A 80 7.91 -6.92 -10.06
CA ILE A 80 9.34 -6.87 -9.76
C ILE A 80 9.73 -8.16 -9.01
N PRO A 81 10.40 -9.12 -9.66
CA PRO A 81 10.89 -10.30 -8.97
C PRO A 81 12.02 -9.94 -8.00
N LEU A 82 12.05 -10.63 -6.87
CA LEU A 82 13.10 -10.51 -5.86
C LEU A 82 13.96 -11.78 -5.78
N GLU A 83 14.99 -11.73 -4.93
CA GLU A 83 15.80 -12.90 -4.60
C GLU A 83 14.93 -14.06 -4.10
N GLN A 84 15.22 -15.23 -4.65
CA GLN A 84 14.48 -16.46 -4.42
C GLN A 84 15.01 -17.14 -3.15
N ALA A 85 14.14 -17.80 -2.39
CA ALA A 85 14.54 -18.45 -1.14
C ALA A 85 14.05 -19.90 -1.07
N VAL A 86 14.80 -20.78 -0.40
CA VAL A 86 14.32 -22.11 0.01
C VAL A 86 13.96 -22.06 1.48
N PHE A 87 12.71 -22.32 1.83
CA PHE A 87 12.30 -22.39 3.23
C PHE A 87 12.65 -23.76 3.81
N THR A 88 13.25 -23.77 5.00
CA THR A 88 13.59 -25.00 5.73
C THR A 88 12.42 -25.59 6.51
N GLU A 89 11.31 -24.87 6.65
CA GLU A 89 10.11 -25.31 7.37
C GLU A 89 9.06 -25.91 6.42
N ASP A 90 8.46 -27.04 6.80
CA ASP A 90 7.58 -27.86 5.96
C ASP A 90 6.26 -27.16 5.55
N ARG A 91 5.82 -26.19 6.36
CA ARG A 91 4.70 -25.28 6.11
C ARG A 91 4.96 -23.98 6.88
N PRO A 92 5.59 -22.97 6.30
CA PRO A 92 5.61 -21.66 6.94
C PRO A 92 4.15 -21.25 7.19
N GLU A 93 3.80 -20.92 8.43
CA GLU A 93 2.44 -20.48 8.74
C GLU A 93 2.06 -19.34 7.80
N THR A 94 0.82 -19.37 7.28
CA THR A 94 0.25 -18.19 6.65
C THR A 94 0.46 -17.06 7.63
N PRO A 95 1.22 -15.99 7.31
CA PRO A 95 1.58 -15.08 8.36
C PRO A 95 0.34 -14.25 8.70
N LYS A 96 -0.42 -14.70 9.69
CA LYS A 96 -1.67 -14.04 10.12
C LYS A 96 -1.40 -12.81 11.00
N ALA A 97 -0.12 -12.46 11.19
CA ALA A 97 0.28 -11.31 11.96
C ALA A 97 0.37 -10.07 11.05
N GLU A 98 -0.33 -9.01 11.46
CA GLU A 98 0.05 -7.63 11.14
C GLU A 98 1.57 -7.51 11.41
N ASN A 99 2.35 -6.96 10.46
CA ASN A 99 3.82 -6.81 10.43
C ASN A 99 4.67 -7.82 9.63
N VAL A 100 4.10 -8.84 8.96
CA VAL A 100 4.97 -9.80 8.23
C VAL A 100 5.58 -9.23 6.93
N PHE A 101 5.04 -8.12 6.41
CA PHE A 101 5.55 -7.48 5.18
C PHE A 101 6.51 -6.31 5.43
N ASN A 102 7.07 -6.17 6.64
CA ASN A 102 8.08 -5.14 6.94
C ASN A 102 9.46 -5.42 6.29
N GLU A 103 9.54 -6.33 5.32
CA GLU A 103 10.77 -6.65 4.59
C GLU A 103 10.89 -5.83 3.30
N ARG A 104 12.14 -5.49 2.94
CA ARG A 104 12.46 -4.55 1.87
C ARG A 104 12.04 -5.07 0.49
N PRO A 105 11.45 -4.21 -0.37
CA PRO A 105 11.33 -2.77 -0.19
C PRO A 105 10.01 -2.36 0.47
N ALA A 106 10.15 -1.55 1.52
CA ALA A 106 9.03 -1.04 2.30
C ALA A 106 8.20 -0.04 1.50
N GLY A 107 6.92 0.09 1.85
CA GLY A 107 5.98 1.05 1.29
C GLY A 107 5.37 0.67 -0.06
N GLU A 108 5.59 -0.54 -0.56
CA GLU A 108 4.98 -1.05 -1.80
C GLU A 108 4.28 -2.38 -1.56
N TYR A 109 3.63 -2.94 -2.58
CA TYR A 109 2.96 -4.23 -2.44
C TYR A 109 3.95 -5.38 -2.46
N TRP A 110 3.70 -6.38 -1.62
CA TRP A 110 4.51 -7.57 -1.53
C TRP A 110 3.68 -8.82 -1.78
N LEU A 111 4.16 -9.67 -2.68
CA LEU A 111 3.56 -10.96 -2.98
C LEU A 111 4.53 -12.08 -2.61
N ASN A 112 4.08 -12.96 -1.72
CA ASN A 112 4.79 -14.19 -1.38
C ASN A 112 4.13 -15.36 -2.08
N PHE A 113 4.92 -16.11 -2.85
CA PHE A 113 4.53 -17.41 -3.39
C PHE A 113 5.36 -18.51 -2.74
N ILE A 114 4.69 -19.48 -2.14
CA ILE A 114 5.32 -20.64 -1.49
C ILE A 114 4.78 -21.90 -2.13
N LEU A 115 5.70 -22.75 -2.61
CA LEU A 115 5.40 -24.09 -3.10
C LEU A 115 5.79 -25.13 -2.05
N GLY A 116 4.87 -26.01 -1.69
CA GLY A 116 5.15 -27.21 -0.92
C GLY A 116 4.63 -28.46 -1.62
N VAL A 117 4.79 -29.59 -0.95
CA VAL A 117 4.24 -30.87 -1.36
C VAL A 117 3.39 -31.42 -0.23
N ILE A 118 2.21 -31.93 -0.56
CA ILE A 118 1.33 -32.59 0.39
C ILE A 118 1.30 -34.07 0.03
N THR A 119 1.57 -34.91 1.03
CA THR A 119 1.32 -36.34 0.94
C THR A 119 -0.18 -36.55 0.80
N GLN A 120 -0.60 -37.16 -0.31
CA GLN A 120 -2.02 -37.42 -0.52
C GLN A 120 -2.51 -38.37 0.58
N ARG A 121 -3.56 -37.95 1.28
CA ARG A 121 -4.23 -38.76 2.29
C ARG A 121 -5.35 -39.54 1.60
N ASN A 122 -5.51 -40.82 1.93
CA ASN A 122 -6.65 -41.61 1.44
C ASN A 122 -7.99 -41.08 1.99
N ALA A 123 -9.11 -41.69 1.56
CA ALA A 123 -10.46 -41.33 2.00
C ALA A 123 -10.70 -41.37 3.52
N ARG A 124 -9.76 -41.93 4.30
CA ARG A 124 -9.78 -41.99 5.77
C ARG A 124 -8.81 -40.99 6.43
N GLY A 125 -8.20 -40.09 5.65
CA GLY A 125 -7.29 -39.08 6.16
C GLY A 125 -5.88 -39.61 6.51
N VAL A 126 -5.55 -40.86 6.11
CA VAL A 126 -4.25 -41.49 6.38
C VAL A 126 -3.32 -41.27 5.19
N ALA A 127 -2.05 -40.94 5.45
CA ALA A 127 -1.04 -40.79 4.40
C ALA A 127 -0.97 -42.06 3.54
N ASP A 128 -1.16 -41.91 2.22
CA ASP A 128 -1.17 -43.00 1.26
C ASP A 128 -0.09 -42.77 0.21
N ASN A 129 0.99 -43.54 0.33
CA ASN A 129 2.14 -43.45 -0.57
C ASN A 129 1.88 -44.06 -1.95
N SER A 130 0.70 -44.66 -2.19
CA SER A 130 0.29 -45.15 -3.52
C SER A 130 -0.30 -44.04 -4.38
N LEU A 131 -0.70 -42.91 -3.78
CA LEU A 131 -1.19 -41.75 -4.48
C LEU A 131 -0.02 -40.84 -4.86
N PRO A 132 0.05 -40.34 -6.12
CA PRO A 132 1.10 -39.43 -6.52
C PRO A 132 0.99 -38.14 -5.68
N PRO A 133 2.08 -37.65 -5.06
CA PRO A 133 2.04 -36.47 -4.22
C PRO A 133 1.55 -35.24 -5.00
N ALA A 134 0.87 -34.31 -4.34
CA ALA A 134 0.36 -33.09 -4.96
C ALA A 134 1.18 -31.87 -4.56
N TYR A 135 1.31 -30.91 -5.47
CA TYR A 135 1.86 -29.61 -5.14
C TYR A 135 0.83 -28.80 -4.36
N TRP A 136 1.28 -28.17 -3.29
CA TRP A 136 0.54 -27.16 -2.55
C TRP A 136 1.14 -25.80 -2.89
N ALA A 137 0.39 -24.96 -3.58
CA ALA A 137 0.78 -23.61 -3.91
C ALA A 137 0.03 -22.64 -3.01
N MET A 138 0.75 -21.83 -2.26
CA MET A 138 0.21 -20.73 -1.47
C MET A 138 0.69 -19.41 -2.08
N VAL A 139 -0.24 -18.46 -2.23
CA VAL A 139 0.07 -17.11 -2.67
C VAL A 139 -0.58 -16.11 -1.72
N SER A 140 0.16 -15.09 -1.30
CA SER A 140 -0.37 -14.00 -0.49
C SER A 140 0.13 -12.65 -0.97
N LEU A 141 -0.74 -11.64 -0.92
CA LEU A 141 -0.46 -10.25 -1.27
C LEU A 141 -0.73 -9.37 -0.05
N GLY A 142 0.19 -8.45 0.24
CA GLY A 142 0.04 -7.46 1.30
C GLY A 142 0.59 -6.10 0.90
N ASP A 143 0.18 -5.08 1.66
CA ASP A 143 0.75 -3.74 1.64
C ASP A 143 1.92 -3.70 2.62
N GLY A 144 3.13 -3.53 2.11
CA GLY A 144 4.37 -3.41 2.88
C GLY A 144 4.61 -2.01 3.46
N ASP A 145 3.57 -1.19 3.61
CA ASP A 145 3.63 0.07 4.35
C ASP A 145 3.80 -0.15 5.86
N MET A 146 4.10 0.91 6.62
CA MET A 146 4.40 0.90 8.05
C MET A 146 3.38 0.18 8.94
N ASP A 147 2.13 0.02 8.47
CA ASP A 147 1.06 -0.66 9.21
C ASP A 147 0.80 -2.11 8.70
N GLY A 148 1.48 -2.55 7.63
CA GLY A 148 1.58 -3.94 7.18
C GLY A 148 0.25 -4.71 7.09
N VAL A 149 -0.54 -4.52 6.03
CA VAL A 149 -1.89 -5.09 5.91
C VAL A 149 -1.99 -6.13 4.79
N TYR A 150 -2.62 -7.28 5.05
CA TYR A 150 -2.91 -8.28 4.02
C TYR A 150 -4.04 -7.82 3.09
N LEU A 151 -3.81 -7.95 1.79
CA LEU A 151 -4.85 -7.76 0.77
C LEU A 151 -5.58 -9.08 0.50
N GLY A 152 -4.87 -10.21 0.54
CA GLY A 152 -5.46 -11.52 0.35
C GLY A 152 -4.43 -12.65 0.44
N ALA A 153 -4.93 -13.86 0.69
CA ALA A 153 -4.12 -15.07 0.68
C ALA A 153 -4.98 -16.24 0.18
N GLU A 154 -4.41 -17.02 -0.73
CA GLU A 154 -5.07 -18.17 -1.34
C GLU A 154 -4.11 -19.36 -1.34
N SER A 155 -4.69 -20.55 -1.22
CA SER A 155 -3.93 -21.79 -1.35
C SER A 155 -4.66 -22.76 -2.24
N PHE A 156 -3.90 -23.53 -3.00
CA PHE A 156 -4.46 -24.51 -3.92
C PHE A 156 -3.56 -25.73 -4.03
N GLU A 157 -4.19 -26.90 -4.15
CA GLU A 157 -3.50 -28.18 -4.25
C GLU A 157 -3.78 -28.80 -5.61
N HIS A 158 -2.72 -29.22 -6.31
CA HIS A 158 -2.87 -29.87 -7.61
C HIS A 158 -1.69 -30.80 -7.94
N PRO A 159 -1.91 -31.97 -8.58
CA PRO A 159 -0.82 -32.87 -8.98
C PRO A 159 0.11 -32.29 -10.04
N ASP A 160 -0.42 -31.44 -10.92
CA ASP A 160 0.38 -30.69 -11.92
C ASP A 160 0.86 -29.35 -11.35
N LEU A 161 2.17 -29.09 -11.46
CA LEU A 161 2.85 -27.91 -10.93
C LEU A 161 2.30 -26.61 -11.53
N HIS A 162 2.16 -26.54 -12.85
CA HIS A 162 1.73 -25.32 -13.53
C HIS A 162 0.28 -25.00 -13.23
N ALA A 163 -0.58 -26.02 -13.13
CA ALA A 163 -1.96 -25.86 -12.69
C ALA A 163 -2.05 -25.43 -11.23
N ALA A 164 -1.17 -25.90 -10.34
CA ALA A 164 -1.10 -25.43 -8.96
C ALA A 164 -0.77 -23.94 -8.89
N ILE A 165 0.31 -23.52 -9.58
CA ILE A 165 0.77 -22.12 -9.68
C ILE A 165 -0.34 -21.23 -10.27
N ARG A 166 -0.85 -21.58 -11.45
CA ARG A 166 -1.84 -20.75 -12.16
C ARG A 166 -3.12 -20.62 -11.35
N SER A 167 -3.60 -21.70 -10.76
CA SER A 167 -4.87 -21.69 -10.03
C SER A 167 -4.79 -20.95 -8.71
N SER A 168 -3.68 -21.01 -7.97
CA SER A 168 -3.52 -20.20 -6.76
C SER A 168 -3.50 -18.69 -7.08
N ILE A 169 -2.75 -18.30 -8.12
CA ILE A 169 -2.67 -16.91 -8.58
C ILE A 169 -4.03 -16.42 -9.10
N TYR A 170 -4.74 -17.24 -9.88
CA TYR A 170 -6.08 -16.91 -10.38
C TYR A 170 -7.12 -16.82 -9.25
N ARG A 171 -7.02 -17.64 -8.21
CA ARG A 171 -7.90 -17.51 -7.03
C ARG A 171 -7.67 -16.19 -6.31
N LEU A 172 -6.41 -15.77 -6.15
CA LEU A 172 -6.07 -14.50 -5.49
C LEU A 172 -6.55 -13.29 -6.30
N SER A 173 -6.38 -13.35 -7.63
CA SER A 173 -6.50 -12.17 -8.49
C SER A 173 -7.34 -12.41 -9.75
N GLY A 174 -8.39 -13.24 -9.65
CA GLY A 174 -9.21 -13.68 -10.80
C GLY A 174 -9.98 -12.57 -11.51
N ARG A 175 -10.18 -11.42 -10.86
CA ARG A 175 -10.70 -10.17 -11.47
C ARG A 175 -9.60 -9.26 -12.02
N GLY A 176 -8.35 -9.70 -11.97
CA GLY A 176 -7.14 -8.93 -12.28
C GLY A 176 -6.45 -8.40 -11.03
N LEU A 177 -5.12 -8.42 -11.06
CA LEU A 177 -4.29 -7.80 -10.02
C LEU A 177 -4.50 -6.27 -9.90
N PRO A 178 -4.70 -5.50 -10.98
CA PRO A 178 -5.00 -4.07 -10.88
C PRO A 178 -6.28 -3.81 -10.08
N TRP A 179 -7.33 -4.62 -10.29
CA TRP A 179 -8.60 -4.47 -9.60
C TRP A 179 -8.47 -4.70 -8.09
N LEU A 180 -7.74 -5.75 -7.68
CA LEU A 180 -7.51 -6.06 -6.27
C LEU A 180 -6.80 -4.92 -5.54
N ILE A 181 -5.76 -4.36 -6.18
CA ILE A 181 -5.00 -3.23 -5.64
C ILE A 181 -5.87 -1.97 -5.60
N GLU A 182 -6.65 -1.69 -6.64
CA GLU A 182 -7.50 -0.51 -6.72
C GLU A 182 -8.60 -0.52 -5.66
N GLU A 183 -9.22 -1.68 -5.42
CA GLU A 183 -10.23 -1.87 -4.38
C GLU A 183 -9.66 -1.63 -2.97
N TYR A 184 -8.43 -2.11 -2.74
CA TYR A 184 -7.72 -1.86 -1.49
C TYR A 184 -7.46 -0.36 -1.29
N GLU A 185 -6.85 0.32 -2.27
CA GLU A 185 -6.53 1.75 -2.14
C GLU A 185 -7.76 2.66 -2.05
N ARG A 186 -8.92 2.21 -2.54
CA ARG A 186 -10.19 2.96 -2.39
C ARG A 186 -10.68 3.00 -0.95
N THR A 187 -10.30 2.03 -0.14
CA THR A 187 -10.83 1.82 1.21
C THR A 187 -9.76 1.97 2.30
N HIS A 188 -8.48 1.93 1.94
CA HIS A 188 -7.34 1.99 2.87
C HIS A 188 -6.36 3.10 2.47
N PHE A 189 -6.25 4.13 3.31
CA PHE A 189 -5.48 5.34 3.03
C PHE A 189 -4.12 5.40 3.75
N ASN A 190 -3.61 4.28 4.27
CA ASN A 190 -2.36 4.25 5.05
C ASN A 190 -1.17 4.85 4.26
N ALA A 191 -0.97 4.39 3.03
CA ALA A 191 0.00 4.92 2.06
C ALA A 191 -0.69 5.36 0.76
N LEU A 192 -0.86 6.68 0.62
CA LEU A 192 -1.44 7.29 -0.58
C LEU A 192 -0.53 7.08 -1.80
N ARG A 193 -1.12 6.70 -2.94
CA ARG A 193 -0.41 6.63 -4.23
C ARG A 193 -0.24 8.04 -4.79
N GLY A 194 0.99 8.45 -5.09
CA GLY A 194 1.24 9.83 -5.56
C GLY A 194 0.70 10.88 -4.58
N PRO A 195 1.18 10.86 -3.32
CA PRO A 195 0.60 11.68 -2.26
C PRO A 195 0.66 13.19 -2.56
N ARG A 196 -0.41 13.89 -2.20
CA ARG A 196 -0.52 15.35 -2.23
C ARG A 196 -1.12 15.82 -0.91
N PHE A 197 -0.69 16.99 -0.45
CA PHE A 197 -1.32 17.67 0.67
C PHE A 197 -1.15 19.18 0.53
N TRP A 198 -1.93 19.93 1.30
CA TRP A 198 -1.88 21.38 1.35
C TRP A 198 -1.85 21.81 2.80
N VAL A 199 -1.03 22.79 3.14
CA VAL A 199 -1.01 23.35 4.49
C VAL A 199 -1.69 24.71 4.48
N ASN A 200 -2.82 24.81 5.17
CA ASN A 200 -3.67 26.00 5.15
C ASN A 200 -3.74 26.64 6.53
N LEU A 201 -3.32 27.90 6.65
CA LEU A 201 -3.62 28.72 7.82
C LEU A 201 -5.10 29.10 7.82
N LEU A 202 -5.76 28.82 8.94
CA LEU A 202 -7.13 29.26 9.18
C LEU A 202 -7.13 30.67 9.75
N GLU A 203 -8.28 31.34 9.71
CA GLU A 203 -8.40 32.69 10.26
C GLU A 203 -8.28 32.67 11.80
N PRO A 204 -7.55 33.63 12.40
CA PRO A 204 -6.75 34.67 11.75
C PRO A 204 -5.45 34.09 11.14
N LYS A 205 -5.12 34.41 9.88
CA LYS A 205 -3.92 33.87 9.18
C LYS A 205 -2.56 34.43 9.67
N TYR A 206 -2.46 34.80 10.94
CA TYR A 206 -1.26 35.34 11.56
C TYR A 206 -1.26 35.03 13.07
N VAL A 207 -0.10 35.21 13.69
CA VAL A 207 0.03 35.30 15.15
C VAL A 207 0.70 36.61 15.55
N SER A 208 0.51 37.04 16.79
CA SER A 208 1.22 38.19 17.36
C SER A 208 1.59 37.93 18.83
N PRO A 209 2.53 38.71 19.41
CA PRO A 209 2.83 38.64 20.83
C PRO A 209 1.68 39.09 21.74
N GLU A 210 0.62 39.71 21.20
CA GLU A 210 -0.52 40.18 21.97
C GLU A 210 -1.26 39.02 22.66
N PRO A 211 -1.74 39.21 23.90
CA PRO A 211 -2.58 38.23 24.55
C PRO A 211 -3.83 37.91 23.70
N GLY A 212 -4.04 36.63 23.38
CA GLY A 212 -5.17 36.17 22.58
C GLY A 212 -4.89 36.02 21.07
N GLU A 213 -3.79 36.57 20.56
CA GLU A 213 -3.38 36.45 19.14
C GLU A 213 -2.17 35.51 18.95
N ARG A 214 -1.77 34.79 20.00
CA ARG A 214 -0.58 33.92 19.97
C ARG A 214 -0.80 32.57 19.31
N GLU A 215 -2.03 32.23 18.99
CA GLU A 215 -2.42 30.91 18.51
C GLU A 215 -3.13 31.04 17.16
N VAL A 216 -2.77 30.15 16.22
CA VAL A 216 -3.44 30.03 14.92
C VAL A 216 -3.69 28.56 14.62
N ARG A 217 -4.85 28.27 14.03
CA ARG A 217 -5.17 26.93 13.57
C ARG A 217 -4.64 26.70 12.16
N VAL A 218 -4.19 25.48 11.92
CA VAL A 218 -3.68 25.01 10.63
C VAL A 218 -4.44 23.75 10.25
N SER A 219 -4.88 23.69 9.00
CA SER A 219 -5.53 22.51 8.41
C SER A 219 -4.67 21.93 7.30
N VAL A 220 -4.54 20.60 7.28
CA VAL A 220 -3.68 19.84 6.37
C VAL A 220 -4.48 18.73 5.68
N PRO A 221 -5.32 19.05 4.67
CA PRO A 221 -5.97 18.03 3.85
C PRO A 221 -4.94 17.25 3.04
N THR A 222 -5.14 15.93 2.90
CA THR A 222 -4.33 15.04 2.08
C THR A 222 -5.16 14.32 1.03
N ARG A 223 -4.53 14.00 -0.10
CA ARG A 223 -5.14 13.28 -1.22
C ARG A 223 -4.13 12.42 -1.93
N ASP A 224 -4.60 11.35 -2.57
CA ASP A 224 -3.80 10.61 -3.54
C ASP A 224 -3.82 11.32 -4.92
N CYS A 225 -3.11 10.75 -5.89
CA CYS A 225 -3.06 11.24 -7.27
C CYS A 225 -4.42 11.17 -8.00
N ARG A 226 -5.41 10.49 -7.43
CA ARG A 226 -6.79 10.33 -7.94
C ARG A 226 -7.81 11.16 -7.18
N ASP A 227 -7.33 12.09 -6.35
CA ASP A 227 -8.17 12.92 -5.48
C ASP A 227 -8.96 12.16 -4.40
N ARG A 228 -8.58 10.91 -4.10
CA ARG A 228 -9.16 10.14 -3.00
C ARG A 228 -8.48 10.50 -1.68
N PHE A 229 -9.23 10.40 -0.60
CA PHE A 229 -8.80 10.75 0.74
C PHE A 229 -9.59 9.96 1.78
N GLY A 230 -9.04 9.86 2.98
CA GLY A 230 -9.71 9.27 4.12
C GLY A 230 -8.76 9.02 5.28
N ARG A 231 -9.24 8.24 6.24
CA ARG A 231 -8.55 7.98 7.49
C ARG A 231 -7.36 7.04 7.32
N GLY A 232 -6.25 7.36 8.01
CA GLY A 232 -5.14 6.43 8.23
C GLY A 232 -3.77 6.92 7.74
N THR A 233 -3.72 7.91 6.84
CA THR A 233 -2.46 8.41 6.29
C THR A 233 -1.61 9.03 7.39
N ASN A 234 -0.35 8.61 7.50
CA ASN A 234 0.57 9.18 8.47
C ASN A 234 1.08 10.56 8.02
N LEU A 235 1.00 11.54 8.92
CA LEU A 235 1.59 12.88 8.77
C LEU A 235 2.52 13.18 9.94
N TRP A 236 3.54 13.98 9.63
CA TRP A 236 4.53 14.46 10.57
C TRP A 236 4.54 15.98 10.57
N VAL A 237 4.35 16.57 11.75
CA VAL A 237 4.32 18.02 11.96
C VAL A 237 5.41 18.42 12.94
N LYS A 238 6.27 19.39 12.58
CA LYS A 238 7.36 19.82 13.45
C LYS A 238 6.83 20.31 14.80
N ARG A 239 7.34 19.76 15.91
CA ARG A 239 6.85 20.07 17.27
C ARG A 239 7.28 21.44 17.75
N GLU A 240 8.55 21.75 17.56
CA GLU A 240 9.18 22.98 18.03
C GLU A 240 9.81 23.70 16.85
N THR A 241 9.67 25.01 16.88
CA THR A 241 10.23 25.94 15.90
C THR A 241 11.13 26.94 16.61
N GLU A 242 11.71 27.88 15.89
CA GLU A 242 12.57 28.89 16.51
C GLU A 242 11.82 29.70 17.58
N ARG A 243 10.57 30.11 17.33
CA ARG A 243 9.81 31.03 18.20
C ARG A 243 8.56 30.44 18.84
N GLY A 244 8.17 29.23 18.50
CA GLY A 244 6.92 28.64 18.94
C GLY A 244 6.87 27.13 18.84
N LYS A 245 5.70 26.57 19.09
CA LYS A 245 5.46 25.12 19.07
C LYS A 245 4.13 24.77 18.41
N THR A 246 4.01 23.52 17.96
CA THR A 246 2.73 22.99 17.47
C THR A 246 2.10 22.09 18.52
N GLU A 247 0.78 22.20 18.66
CA GLU A 247 -0.04 21.35 19.51
C GLU A 247 -1.09 20.63 18.66
N ILE A 248 -0.93 19.32 18.57
CA ILE A 248 -1.81 18.46 17.77
C ILE A 248 -2.76 17.64 18.65
N LYS A 249 -2.43 17.39 19.92
CA LYS A 249 -3.21 16.46 20.77
C LYS A 249 -4.59 17.00 21.11
N LYS A 250 -4.77 18.32 21.08
CA LYS A 250 -6.09 18.98 21.20
C LYS A 250 -7.08 18.47 20.14
N PHE A 251 -6.59 18.09 18.96
CA PHE A 251 -7.40 17.64 17.83
C PHE A 251 -7.24 16.11 17.60
N TRP A 252 -6.14 15.51 18.07
CA TRP A 252 -5.76 14.12 17.76
C TRP A 252 -5.30 13.38 19.01
N LYS A 253 -6.21 12.63 19.65
CA LYS A 253 -5.93 11.90 20.89
C LYS A 253 -4.77 10.90 20.78
N ASN A 254 -4.50 10.38 19.58
CA ASN A 254 -3.49 9.35 19.34
C ASN A 254 -2.19 9.89 18.71
N ALA A 255 -1.99 11.20 18.64
CA ALA A 255 -0.75 11.76 18.12
C ALA A 255 0.41 11.48 19.09
N VAL A 256 1.51 10.95 18.54
CA VAL A 256 2.70 10.56 19.32
C VAL A 256 3.90 11.41 18.94
N PRO A 257 4.77 11.78 19.90
CA PRO A 257 6.03 12.45 19.58
C PRO A 257 6.99 11.45 18.91
N TRP A 258 7.64 11.86 17.83
CA TRP A 258 8.57 11.06 17.05
C TRP A 258 9.65 11.96 16.44
N ASP A 259 10.90 11.84 16.91
CA ASP A 259 12.07 12.51 16.33
C ASP A 259 11.91 14.03 16.09
N GLY A 260 11.39 14.76 17.09
CA GLY A 260 11.13 16.20 16.96
C GLY A 260 9.89 16.58 16.13
N PHE A 261 9.13 15.59 15.66
CA PHE A 261 7.84 15.74 15.00
C PHE A 261 6.71 15.13 15.84
N TRP A 262 5.49 15.59 15.61
CA TRP A 262 4.28 14.86 15.95
C TRP A 262 3.96 13.92 14.81
N LYS A 263 3.79 12.63 15.09
CA LYS A 263 3.24 11.65 14.16
C LYS A 263 1.75 11.46 14.46
N ALA A 264 0.90 11.72 13.48
CA ALA A 264 -0.55 11.53 13.56
C ALA A 264 -1.08 10.85 12.28
N LYS A 265 -2.27 10.24 12.36
CA LYS A 265 -2.97 9.68 11.20
C LYS A 265 -4.15 10.57 10.85
N THR A 266 -4.47 10.76 9.56
CA THR A 266 -5.64 11.52 9.09
C THR A 266 -6.97 11.01 9.64
N THR A 267 -8.00 11.86 9.70
CA THR A 267 -9.40 11.49 10.01
C THR A 267 -10.16 11.09 8.75
N GLU A 268 -11.45 10.78 8.89
CA GLU A 268 -12.36 10.41 7.79
C GLU A 268 -12.42 11.46 6.67
N ASP A 269 -12.17 12.74 6.98
CA ASP A 269 -12.07 13.84 6.02
C ASP A 269 -10.72 13.89 5.27
N GLY A 270 -9.80 12.98 5.58
CA GLY A 270 -8.49 12.88 4.95
C GLY A 270 -7.51 13.99 5.32
N GLY A 271 -7.78 14.77 6.36
CA GLY A 271 -6.90 15.85 6.80
C GLY A 271 -6.35 15.65 8.20
N ILE A 272 -5.44 16.55 8.60
CA ILE A 272 -5.16 16.83 10.01
C ILE A 272 -5.29 18.31 10.34
N ASP A 273 -5.85 18.62 11.50
CA ASP A 273 -5.87 19.97 12.06
C ASP A 273 -4.92 20.08 13.27
N PHE A 274 -4.17 21.17 13.39
CA PHE A 274 -3.36 21.45 14.57
C PHE A 274 -3.31 22.94 14.89
N GLU A 275 -2.78 23.30 16.05
CA GLU A 275 -2.57 24.68 16.46
C GLU A 275 -1.07 25.00 16.49
N PHE A 276 -0.68 26.13 15.92
CA PHE A 276 0.64 26.71 16.14
C PHE A 276 0.52 27.81 17.20
N ARG A 277 1.43 27.80 18.17
CA ARG A 277 1.49 28.81 19.24
C ARG A 277 2.84 29.53 19.24
N LEU A 278 2.80 30.84 19.17
CA LEU A 278 3.94 31.72 19.37
C LEU A 278 4.30 31.79 20.86
N GLU A 279 5.50 31.33 21.22
CA GLU A 279 5.98 31.35 22.60
C GLU A 279 6.88 32.56 22.88
N ARG A 280 7.72 32.97 21.92
CA ARG A 280 8.72 34.01 22.10
C ARG A 280 8.93 34.94 20.90
N GLY A 281 9.55 36.09 21.18
CA GLY A 281 9.94 37.11 20.20
C GLY A 281 8.86 38.17 19.97
N LEU A 282 9.28 39.43 19.88
CA LEU A 282 8.41 40.60 19.72
C LEU A 282 8.45 41.21 18.31
N ASN A 283 9.45 40.81 17.52
CA ASN A 283 9.70 41.36 16.20
C ASN A 283 8.79 40.71 15.15
N PRO A 284 8.38 41.46 14.11
CA PRO A 284 7.65 40.89 12.99
C PRO A 284 8.53 39.92 12.19
N GLY A 285 7.92 39.01 11.45
CA GLY A 285 8.64 38.05 10.60
C GLY A 285 7.78 36.86 10.22
N PHE A 286 8.42 35.73 9.93
CA PHE A 286 7.74 34.47 9.64
C PHE A 286 8.29 33.37 10.53
N GLN A 287 7.42 32.45 10.96
CA GLN A 287 7.84 31.20 11.57
C GLN A 287 7.58 30.06 10.61
N GLU A 288 8.63 29.29 10.32
CA GLU A 288 8.52 28.09 9.50
C GLU A 288 8.11 26.88 10.34
N VAL A 289 7.10 26.15 9.86
CA VAL A 289 6.64 24.87 10.40
C VAL A 289 6.73 23.83 9.28
N GLU A 290 7.62 22.85 9.42
CA GLU A 290 7.71 21.73 8.47
C GLU A 290 6.57 20.74 8.72
N VAL A 291 5.89 20.37 7.63
CA VAL A 291 4.92 19.27 7.58
C VAL A 291 5.34 18.34 6.46
N TYR A 292 5.34 17.04 6.71
CA TYR A 292 5.57 16.05 5.67
C TYR A 292 4.69 14.83 5.83
N LEU A 293 4.54 14.10 4.75
CA LEU A 293 3.90 12.79 4.73
C LEU A 293 4.74 11.84 3.87
N ILE A 294 4.62 10.55 4.14
CA ILE A 294 5.26 9.49 3.37
C ILE A 294 4.15 8.69 2.71
N GLY A 295 4.10 8.71 1.38
CA GLY A 295 3.16 7.88 0.62
C GLY A 295 3.81 6.61 0.10
N ARG A 296 3.08 5.93 -0.78
CA ARG A 296 3.49 4.66 -1.41
C ARG A 296 4.85 4.79 -2.11
N GLY A 297 5.70 3.78 -1.94
CA GLY A 297 7.09 3.76 -2.39
C GLY A 297 8.05 4.56 -1.51
N GLN A 298 7.68 4.80 -0.24
CA GLN A 298 8.39 5.68 0.70
C GLN A 298 8.62 7.10 0.15
N LYS A 299 7.74 7.55 -0.74
CA LYS A 299 7.85 8.88 -1.34
C LYS A 299 7.51 9.94 -0.29
N LYS A 300 8.54 10.60 0.24
CA LYS A 300 8.38 11.75 1.14
C LYS A 300 7.95 12.97 0.34
N VAL A 301 6.83 13.57 0.73
CA VAL A 301 6.41 14.90 0.26
C VAL A 301 6.43 15.82 1.47
N SER A 302 7.07 16.98 1.34
CA SER A 302 7.23 17.96 2.41
C SER A 302 6.79 19.34 1.95
N GLN A 303 6.20 20.10 2.86
CA GLN A 303 5.90 21.52 2.69
C GLN A 303 6.31 22.27 3.96
N VAL A 304 6.77 23.49 3.78
CA VAL A 304 7.07 24.40 4.88
C VAL A 304 5.98 25.45 4.92
N LEU A 305 5.27 25.52 6.04
CA LEU A 305 4.31 26.57 6.30
C LEU A 305 5.02 27.79 6.89
N SER A 306 4.91 28.94 6.24
CA SER A 306 5.37 30.21 6.79
C SER A 306 4.23 30.92 7.52
N VAL A 307 4.23 30.88 8.85
CA VAL A 307 3.25 31.57 9.70
C VAL A 307 3.67 33.03 9.88
N PRO A 308 2.87 34.01 9.42
CA PRO A 308 3.18 35.43 9.63
C PRO A 308 3.11 35.79 11.11
N VAL A 309 4.14 36.48 11.61
CA VAL A 309 4.20 37.02 12.96
C VAL A 309 4.10 38.54 12.87
N LYS A 310 3.02 39.12 13.41
CA LYS A 310 2.92 40.56 13.60
C LYS A 310 3.77 40.96 14.80
N GLY A 311 4.55 42.04 14.67
CA GLY A 311 5.35 42.56 15.77
C GLY A 311 4.59 43.57 16.63
N LEU A 312 5.11 43.84 17.83
CA LEU A 312 4.64 44.94 18.66
C LEU A 312 5.49 46.18 18.40
N ARG A 313 4.84 47.34 18.23
CA ARG A 313 5.52 48.63 18.21
C ARG A 313 5.32 49.30 19.57
N LEU A 314 6.41 49.53 20.29
CA LEU A 314 6.37 50.30 21.53
C LEU A 314 6.25 51.79 21.17
N GLU A 315 5.11 52.39 21.49
CA GLU A 315 4.99 53.85 21.54
C GLU A 315 5.30 54.31 22.96
N VAL A 316 6.39 55.08 23.10
CA VAL A 316 6.71 55.77 24.36
C VAL A 316 5.89 57.05 24.38
N ARG A 317 4.99 57.18 25.36
CA ARG A 317 4.27 58.42 25.68
C ARG A 317 4.94 59.11 26.86
#